data_AF-A0A922YGK0-F1
#
_entry.id   AF-A0A922YGK0-F1
#
_cell.length_a   1.000
_cell.length_b   1.000
_cell.length_c   1.000
_cell.angle_alpha   90.00
_cell.angle_beta   90.00
_cell.angle_gamma   90.00
#
_symmetry.space_group_name_H-M   'P 1'
#
loop_
_entity.id
_entity.type
_entity.pdbx_description
1 polymer ?
#
loop_
_entity_poly.entity_id
_entity_poly.type
_entity_poly.pdbx_seq_one_letter_code
_entity_poly.pdbx_strand_id
1 'polypeptide(L)'
;MAKQFPPNDEKAATVFHQSASENLADRMEVLAMEMRAIGDDIAGGAVSVELLGALAATLSDTRRRIDEIFDFQGFAVSPACDIMLELFQARVRGTPVSVERLCHALSCAPTTGIRWVAALEEMRLLKRIAGGPGQGERVVITERGFQKTAQVLQMHLQK
;
A
#
# COMPACT_ATOMS: atom_id res chain seq x y z
N MET A 1 -7.41 -75.92 45.84
CA MET A 1 -6.47 -76.02 44.71
C MET A 1 -6.15 -74.62 44.23
N ALA A 2 -4.88 -74.22 44.32
CA ALA A 2 -4.40 -72.93 43.84
C ALA A 2 -4.28 -72.95 42.31
N LYS A 3 -4.66 -71.85 41.65
CA LYS A 3 -4.05 -71.43 40.38
C LYS A 3 -3.92 -69.91 40.32
N GLN A 4 -2.69 -69.53 39.98
CA GLN A 4 -2.09 -68.22 39.81
C GLN A 4 -2.51 -67.58 38.48
N PHE A 5 -2.69 -66.25 38.52
CA PHE A 5 -2.66 -65.16 37.51
C PHE A 5 -2.45 -65.45 36.00
N PRO A 6 -3.07 -64.62 35.13
CA PRO A 6 -2.33 -63.91 34.09
C PRO A 6 -2.56 -62.38 34.12
N PRO A 7 -1.76 -61.61 33.37
CA PRO A 7 -1.28 -60.29 33.76
C PRO A 7 -1.94 -59.10 33.04
N ASN A 8 -1.86 -57.95 33.72
CA ASN A 8 -1.63 -56.60 33.20
C ASN A 8 -2.61 -56.05 32.14
N ASP A 9 -3.61 -55.30 32.61
CA ASP A 9 -4.46 -54.38 31.84
C ASP A 9 -3.68 -53.13 31.36
N GLU A 10 -2.56 -53.30 30.66
CA GLU A 10 -1.77 -52.18 30.12
C GLU A 10 -2.04 -51.92 28.62
N LYS A 11 -2.80 -52.79 27.94
CA LYS A 11 -3.11 -52.63 26.49
C LYS A 11 -4.35 -51.81 26.17
N ALA A 12 -5.20 -51.50 27.15
CA ALA A 12 -6.40 -50.68 26.90
C ALA A 12 -6.11 -49.17 26.80
N ALA A 13 -4.97 -48.71 27.36
CA ALA A 13 -4.63 -47.28 27.39
C ALA A 13 -4.10 -46.74 26.05
N THR A 14 -3.55 -47.59 25.17
CA THR A 14 -2.88 -47.10 23.94
C THR A 14 -3.83 -46.96 22.74
N VAL A 15 -4.98 -47.62 22.74
CA VAL A 15 -5.90 -47.62 21.59
C VAL A 15 -6.70 -46.32 21.46
N PHE A 16 -6.91 -45.59 22.56
CA PHE A 16 -7.69 -44.34 22.56
C PHE A 16 -6.89 -43.07 22.20
N HIS A 17 -5.57 -43.15 22.03
CA HIS A 17 -4.77 -41.97 21.68
C HIS A 17 -4.57 -41.81 20.16
N GLN A 18 -4.69 -42.90 19.39
CA GLN A 18 -4.45 -42.89 17.95
C GLN A 18 -5.65 -42.33 17.16
N SER A 19 -6.88 -42.69 17.56
CA SER A 19 -8.10 -42.21 16.92
C SER A 19 -8.39 -40.72 17.14
N ALA A 20 -7.88 -40.11 18.22
CA ALA A 20 -8.05 -38.68 18.47
C ALA A 20 -7.15 -37.82 17.55
N SER A 21 -5.95 -38.32 17.23
CA SER A 21 -5.04 -37.67 16.28
C SER A 21 -5.49 -37.86 14.83
N GLU A 22 -6.01 -39.04 14.48
CA GLU A 22 -6.62 -39.30 13.16
C GLU A 22 -7.85 -38.40 12.94
N ASN A 23 -8.76 -38.32 13.91
CA ASN A 23 -9.92 -37.41 13.82
C ASN A 23 -9.54 -35.92 13.79
N LEU A 24 -8.43 -35.52 14.41
CA LEU A 24 -7.94 -34.14 14.32
C LEU A 24 -7.36 -33.86 12.93
N ALA A 25 -6.59 -34.80 12.38
CA ALA A 25 -6.04 -34.68 11.03
C ALA A 25 -7.17 -34.61 9.99
N ASP A 26 -8.16 -35.50 10.07
CA ASP A 26 -9.32 -35.49 9.17
C ASP A 26 -10.11 -34.18 9.29
N ARG A 27 -10.32 -33.68 10.51
CA ARG A 27 -10.99 -32.39 10.73
C ARG A 27 -10.14 -31.21 10.26
N MET A 28 -8.82 -31.26 10.41
CA MET A 28 -7.90 -30.25 9.89
C MET A 28 -7.86 -30.26 8.36
N GLU A 29 -8.00 -31.43 7.73
CA GLU A 29 -8.09 -31.57 6.29
C GLU A 29 -9.40 -30.97 5.76
N VAL A 30 -10.52 -31.27 6.41
CA VAL A 30 -11.82 -30.64 6.09
C VAL A 30 -11.75 -29.12 6.28
N LEU A 31 -11.21 -28.63 7.40
CA LEU A 31 -11.04 -27.18 7.63
C LEU A 31 -10.10 -26.55 6.59
N ALA A 32 -9.03 -27.24 6.20
CA ALA A 32 -8.10 -26.76 5.19
C ALA A 32 -8.74 -26.73 3.79
N MET A 33 -9.62 -27.68 3.48
CA MET A 33 -10.45 -27.68 2.27
C MET A 33 -11.46 -26.54 2.30
N GLU A 34 -12.11 -26.28 3.43
CA GLU A 34 -13.03 -25.14 3.60
C GLU A 34 -12.30 -23.80 3.49
N MET A 35 -11.14 -23.64 4.13
CA MET A 35 -10.31 -22.43 3.99
C MET A 35 -9.80 -22.25 2.56
N ARG A 36 -9.52 -23.33 1.84
CA ARG A 36 -9.13 -23.29 0.43
C ARG A 36 -10.32 -22.93 -0.47
N ALA A 37 -11.51 -23.45 -0.21
CA ALA A 37 -12.74 -23.08 -0.93
C ALA A 37 -13.13 -21.61 -0.70
N ILE A 38 -13.01 -21.11 0.54
CA ILE A 38 -13.16 -19.68 0.85
C ILE A 38 -12.07 -18.88 0.14
N GLY A 39 -10.83 -19.38 0.11
CA GLY A 39 -9.72 -18.79 -0.63
C GLY A 39 -9.95 -18.76 -2.14
N ASP A 40 -10.56 -19.80 -2.71
CA ASP A 40 -10.92 -19.93 -4.13
C ASP A 40 -12.17 -19.11 -4.48
N ASP A 41 -13.10 -18.87 -3.55
CA ASP A 41 -14.19 -17.89 -3.73
C ASP A 41 -13.66 -16.44 -3.68
N ILE A 42 -12.61 -16.18 -2.89
CA ILE A 42 -11.92 -14.88 -2.85
C ILE A 42 -10.98 -14.72 -4.07
N ALA A 43 -10.32 -15.78 -4.53
CA ALA A 43 -9.36 -15.77 -5.64
C ALA A 43 -10.01 -16.02 -7.02
N GLY A 44 -11.14 -16.70 -7.06
CA GLY A 44 -11.91 -17.09 -8.25
C GLY A 44 -13.29 -16.46 -8.35
N GLY A 45 -13.74 -15.73 -7.33
CA GLY A 45 -14.92 -14.87 -7.40
C GLY A 45 -14.64 -13.72 -8.36
N ALA A 46 -15.21 -13.81 -9.57
CA ALA A 46 -15.22 -12.68 -10.49
C ALA A 46 -15.71 -11.44 -9.72
N VAL A 47 -14.85 -10.44 -9.57
CA VAL A 47 -15.22 -9.17 -8.92
C VAL A 47 -16.47 -8.65 -9.60
N SER A 48 -17.56 -8.49 -8.84
CA SER A 48 -18.83 -8.08 -9.43
C SER A 48 -18.67 -6.71 -10.11
N VAL A 49 -19.38 -6.50 -11.22
CA VAL A 49 -19.32 -5.23 -11.96
C VAL A 49 -19.78 -4.07 -11.07
N GLU A 50 -20.70 -4.34 -10.14
CA GLU A 50 -21.17 -3.39 -9.13
C GLU A 50 -20.04 -2.97 -8.17
N LEU A 51 -19.23 -3.93 -7.69
CA LEU A 51 -18.06 -3.63 -6.86
C LEU A 51 -17.00 -2.84 -7.64
N LEU A 52 -16.74 -3.20 -8.89
CA LEU A 52 -15.84 -2.43 -9.77
C LEU A 52 -16.37 -1.00 -9.99
N GLY A 53 -17.68 -0.83 -10.15
CA GLY A 53 -18.34 0.47 -10.25
C GLY A 53 -18.19 1.32 -8.99
N ALA A 54 -18.41 0.72 -7.82
CA ALA A 54 -18.21 1.39 -6.52
C ALA A 54 -16.74 1.80 -6.31
N LEU A 55 -15.79 0.96 -6.72
CA LEU A 55 -14.37 1.28 -6.67
C LEU A 55 -14.02 2.42 -7.63
N ALA A 56 -14.56 2.42 -8.85
CA ALA A 56 -14.35 3.49 -9.82
C ALA A 56 -14.88 4.85 -9.32
N ALA A 57 -16.05 4.86 -8.69
CA ALA A 57 -16.59 6.04 -8.02
C ALA A 57 -15.66 6.52 -6.89
N THR A 58 -15.21 5.60 -6.04
CA THR A 58 -14.30 5.89 -4.94
C THR A 58 -12.96 6.49 -5.41
N LEU A 59 -12.39 5.96 -6.50
CA LEU A 59 -11.16 6.49 -7.10
C LEU A 59 -11.37 7.88 -7.70
N SER A 60 -12.51 8.10 -8.35
CA SER A 60 -12.87 9.40 -8.93
C SER A 60 -13.02 10.47 -7.85
N ASP A 61 -13.73 10.15 -6.76
CA ASP A 61 -13.91 11.04 -5.62
C ASP A 61 -12.59 11.35 -4.94
N THR A 62 -11.72 10.34 -4.82
CA THR A 62 -10.38 10.52 -4.24
C THR A 62 -9.56 11.51 -5.07
N ARG A 63 -9.59 11.41 -6.40
CA ARG A 63 -8.91 12.38 -7.29
C ARG A 63 -9.46 13.79 -7.15
N ARG A 64 -10.79 13.95 -7.07
CA ARG A 64 -11.41 15.28 -6.87
C ARG A 64 -11.00 15.92 -5.54
N ARG A 65 -10.96 15.14 -4.46
CA ARG A 65 -10.49 15.63 -3.16
C ARG A 65 -9.02 16.05 -3.19
N ILE A 66 -8.18 15.34 -3.93
CA ILE A 66 -6.78 15.77 -4.14
C ILE A 66 -6.75 17.12 -4.86
N ASP A 67 -7.52 17.29 -5.94
CA ASP A 67 -7.61 18.56 -6.67
C ASP A 67 -8.09 19.71 -5.76
N GLU A 68 -9.09 19.46 -4.90
CA GLU A 68 -9.59 20.41 -3.90
C GLU A 68 -8.50 20.79 -2.89
N ILE A 69 -7.77 19.82 -2.32
CA ILE A 69 -6.69 20.09 -1.37
C ILE A 69 -5.61 20.97 -2.00
N PHE A 70 -5.31 20.76 -3.29
CA PHE A 70 -4.30 21.54 -3.99
C PHE A 70 -4.82 22.85 -4.59
N ASP A 71 -6.12 23.11 -4.55
CA ASP A 71 -6.80 24.22 -5.22
C ASP A 71 -6.50 24.26 -6.73
N PHE A 72 -6.37 23.09 -7.38
CA PHE A 72 -5.99 22.97 -8.78
C PHE A 72 -6.72 21.79 -9.45
N GLN A 73 -7.59 22.11 -10.42
CA GLN A 73 -8.32 21.09 -11.18
C GLN A 73 -7.36 20.26 -12.05
N GLY A 74 -7.47 18.94 -11.97
CA GLY A 74 -6.60 18.00 -12.68
C GLY A 74 -5.23 17.78 -12.02
N PHE A 75 -5.03 18.26 -10.79
CA PHE A 75 -3.78 18.06 -10.05
C PHE A 75 -3.47 16.57 -9.87
N ALA A 76 -4.47 15.79 -9.47
CA ALA A 76 -4.36 14.36 -9.15
C ALA A 76 -3.93 13.48 -10.33
N VAL A 77 -4.12 13.95 -11.56
CA VAL A 77 -3.75 13.24 -12.80
C VAL A 77 -2.56 13.90 -13.51
N SER A 78 -1.98 14.94 -12.91
CA SER A 78 -0.85 15.66 -13.45
C SER A 78 0.48 15.18 -12.84
N PRO A 79 1.62 15.38 -13.52
CA PRO A 79 2.94 15.15 -12.93
C PRO A 79 3.20 15.90 -11.63
N ALA A 80 2.43 16.95 -11.32
CA ALA A 80 2.56 17.65 -10.06
C ALA A 80 2.31 16.75 -8.84
N CYS A 81 1.36 15.82 -8.95
CA CYS A 81 1.07 14.87 -7.86
C CYS A 81 2.31 14.01 -7.56
N ASP A 82 2.93 13.45 -8.59
CA ASP A 82 4.15 12.65 -8.46
C ASP A 82 5.32 13.46 -7.88
N ILE A 83 5.49 14.72 -8.31
CA ILE A 83 6.50 15.64 -7.76
C ILE A 83 6.27 15.84 -6.25
N MET A 84 5.04 16.11 -5.84
CA MET A 84 4.74 16.34 -4.42
C MET A 84 5.01 15.11 -3.57
N LEU A 85 4.70 13.91 -4.06
CA LEU A 85 4.98 12.65 -3.37
C LEU A 85 6.49 12.36 -3.28
N GLU A 86 7.24 12.53 -4.36
CA GLU A 86 8.70 12.34 -4.36
C GLU A 86 9.38 13.34 -3.42
N LEU A 87 8.97 14.61 -3.42
CA LEU A 87 9.55 15.62 -2.53
C LEU A 87 9.14 15.44 -1.07
N PHE A 88 7.94 14.91 -0.79
CA PHE A 88 7.54 14.53 0.57
C PHE A 88 8.48 13.45 1.12
N GLN A 89 8.72 12.38 0.35
CA GLN A 89 9.67 11.35 0.77
C GLN A 89 11.11 11.88 0.88
N ALA A 90 11.51 12.76 -0.03
CA ALA A 90 12.83 13.39 0.03
C ALA A 90 13.03 14.22 1.29
N ARG A 91 11.98 14.90 1.77
CA ARG A 91 11.98 15.61 3.05
C ARG A 91 12.08 14.66 4.24
N VAL A 92 11.38 13.52 4.21
CA VAL A 92 11.53 12.46 5.24
C VAL A 92 12.96 11.93 5.28
N ARG A 93 13.62 11.79 4.12
CA ARG A 93 15.04 11.40 4.03
C ARG A 93 16.02 12.52 4.40
N GLY A 94 15.56 13.77 4.55
CA GLY A 94 16.42 14.93 4.81
C GLY A 94 17.29 15.36 3.62
N THR A 95 16.96 14.95 2.39
CA THR A 95 17.80 15.16 1.21
C THR A 95 17.08 15.96 0.13
N PRO A 96 17.59 17.12 -0.33
CA PRO A 96 17.06 17.82 -1.50
C PRO A 96 17.19 16.98 -2.78
N VAL A 97 16.27 17.14 -3.73
CA VAL A 97 16.27 16.39 -5.00
C VAL A 97 16.83 17.27 -6.12
N SER A 98 17.72 16.77 -6.97
CA SER A 98 18.13 17.52 -8.18
C SER A 98 16.98 17.58 -9.19
N VAL A 99 16.87 18.67 -9.94
CA VAL A 99 15.81 18.81 -10.96
C VAL A 99 15.87 17.68 -12.00
N GLU A 100 17.07 17.28 -12.41
CA GLU A 100 17.27 16.16 -13.34
C GLU A 100 16.72 14.83 -12.79
N ARG A 101 17.07 14.48 -11.55
CA ARG A 101 16.56 13.27 -10.89
C ARG A 101 15.04 13.32 -10.75
N LEU A 102 14.51 14.48 -10.36
CA LEU A 102 13.07 14.65 -10.24
C LEU A 102 12.40 14.36 -11.59
N CYS A 103 12.86 14.98 -12.68
CA CYS A 103 12.31 14.74 -14.02
C CYS A 103 12.44 13.29 -14.49
N HIS A 104 13.54 12.59 -14.16
CA HIS A 104 13.71 11.17 -14.49
C HIS A 104 12.73 10.25 -13.73
N ALA A 105 12.27 10.67 -12.55
CA ALA A 105 11.29 9.92 -11.76
C ALA A 105 9.83 10.12 -12.23
N LEU A 106 9.58 11.08 -13.14
CA LEU A 106 8.23 11.37 -13.64
C LEU A 106 7.92 10.56 -14.90
N SER A 107 6.66 10.19 -15.07
CA SER A 107 6.17 9.51 -16.29
C SER A 107 5.90 10.50 -17.44
N CYS A 108 6.75 11.51 -17.63
CA CYS A 108 6.58 12.55 -18.65
C CYS A 108 7.92 13.00 -19.25
N ALA A 109 7.87 13.70 -20.40
CA ALA A 109 9.07 14.29 -21.01
C ALA A 109 9.77 15.28 -20.04
N PRO A 110 11.12 15.40 -20.04
CA PRO A 110 11.84 16.28 -19.12
C PRO A 110 11.40 17.76 -19.18
N THR A 111 11.07 18.26 -20.37
CA THR A 111 10.56 19.63 -20.56
C THR A 111 9.21 19.84 -19.86
N THR A 112 8.36 18.81 -19.81
CA THR A 112 7.10 18.82 -19.05
C THR A 112 7.38 18.86 -17.55
N GLY A 113 8.32 18.06 -17.06
CA GLY A 113 8.74 18.09 -15.65
C GLY A 113 9.21 19.47 -15.21
N ILE A 114 10.09 20.11 -15.99
CA ILE A 114 10.61 21.46 -15.70
C ILE A 114 9.49 22.50 -15.61
N ARG A 115 8.51 22.45 -16.53
CA ARG A 115 7.33 23.34 -16.49
C ARG A 115 6.51 23.15 -15.22
N TRP A 116 6.32 21.92 -14.77
CA TRP A 116 5.61 21.64 -13.52
C TRP A 116 6.41 22.10 -12.29
N VAL A 117 7.73 21.95 -12.28
CA VAL A 117 8.54 22.50 -11.19
C VAL A 117 8.37 24.02 -11.08
N ALA A 118 8.37 24.74 -12.21
CA ALA A 118 8.11 26.18 -12.22
C ALA A 118 6.70 26.54 -11.72
N ALA A 119 5.66 25.85 -12.22
CA ALA A 119 4.28 26.08 -11.78
C ALA A 119 4.10 25.81 -10.27
N LEU A 120 4.71 24.74 -9.74
CA LEU A 120 4.63 24.41 -8.31
C LEU A 120 5.42 25.37 -7.42
N GLU A 121 6.48 25.97 -7.94
CA GLU A 121 7.21 27.05 -7.29
C GLU A 121 6.36 28.32 -7.21
N GLU A 122 5.65 28.68 -8.28
CA GLU A 122 4.68 29.79 -8.30
C GLU A 122 3.52 29.55 -7.32
N MET A 123 3.03 28.31 -7.22
CA MET A 123 2.03 27.88 -6.22
C MET A 123 2.58 27.82 -4.78
N ARG A 124 3.88 28.08 -4.59
CA ARG A 124 4.61 28.02 -3.30
C ARG A 124 4.56 26.64 -2.63
N LEU A 125 4.47 25.57 -3.41
CA LEU A 125 4.45 24.18 -2.93
C LEU A 125 5.85 23.58 -2.83
N LEU A 126 6.78 24.08 -3.63
CA LEU A 126 8.20 23.77 -3.56
C LEU A 126 9.03 25.06 -3.71
N LYS A 127 10.33 24.97 -3.51
CA LYS A 127 11.29 26.02 -3.85
C LYS A 127 12.55 25.44 -4.45
N ARG A 128 13.17 26.15 -5.39
CA ARG A 128 14.51 25.84 -5.88
C ARG A 128 15.58 26.34 -4.91
N ILE A 129 16.67 25.60 -4.83
CA ILE A 129 17.88 25.95 -4.10
C ILE A 129 19.10 25.66 -4.98
N ALA A 130 20.16 26.42 -4.76
CA ALA A 130 21.44 26.15 -5.42
C ALA A 130 21.96 24.76 -5.02
N GLY A 131 22.52 24.04 -6.00
CA GLY A 131 23.28 22.84 -5.75
C GLY A 131 24.64 23.15 -5.11
N GLY A 132 25.36 22.10 -4.70
CA GLY A 132 26.79 22.22 -4.36
C GLY A 132 27.64 22.57 -5.60
N PRO A 133 28.95 22.85 -5.43
CA PRO A 133 29.84 23.13 -6.54
C PRO A 133 29.79 22.02 -7.61
N GLY A 134 29.56 22.40 -8.87
CA GLY A 134 29.43 21.46 -9.99
C GLY A 134 28.10 20.70 -10.05
N GLN A 135 27.13 21.01 -9.18
CA GLN A 135 25.80 20.40 -9.18
C GLN A 135 24.76 21.37 -9.74
N GLY A 136 23.78 20.83 -10.46
CA GLY A 136 22.62 21.59 -10.92
C GLY A 136 21.68 22.00 -9.79
N GLU A 137 20.64 22.74 -10.16
CA GLU A 137 19.58 23.16 -9.24
C GLU A 137 18.94 21.97 -8.51
N ARG A 138 18.58 22.21 -7.26
CA ARG A 138 17.84 21.25 -6.45
C ARG A 138 16.53 21.87 -6.00
N VAL A 139 15.60 21.01 -5.61
CA VAL A 139 14.27 21.37 -5.16
C VAL A 139 13.98 20.75 -3.81
N VAL A 140 13.24 21.49 -3.00
CA VAL A 140 12.73 21.04 -1.70
C VAL A 140 11.26 21.42 -1.57
N ILE A 141 10.48 20.56 -0.91
CA ILE A 141 9.09 20.86 -0.59
C ILE A 141 9.01 21.99 0.44
N THR A 142 8.11 22.94 0.25
CA THR A 142 7.84 23.97 1.25
C THR A 142 7.01 23.39 2.41
N GLU A 143 6.82 24.19 3.46
CA GLU A 143 5.89 23.80 4.53
C GLU A 143 4.45 23.68 4.03
N ARG A 144 3.99 24.63 3.19
CA ARG A 144 2.67 24.57 2.54
C ARG A 144 2.52 23.31 1.70
N GLY A 145 3.52 22.99 0.87
CA GLY A 145 3.51 21.77 0.07
C GLY A 145 3.44 20.52 0.93
N PHE A 146 4.26 20.47 1.99
CA PHE A 146 4.30 19.33 2.90
C PHE A 146 2.97 19.10 3.60
N GLN A 147 2.33 20.17 4.10
CA GLN A 147 1.03 20.10 4.76
C GLN A 147 -0.08 19.61 3.83
N LYS A 148 -0.16 20.15 2.61
CA LYS A 148 -1.15 19.70 1.61
C LYS A 148 -0.93 18.23 1.22
N THR A 149 0.32 17.81 1.00
CA THR A 149 0.63 16.40 0.72
C THR A 149 0.32 15.49 1.91
N ALA A 150 0.62 15.92 3.14
CA ALA A 150 0.25 15.19 4.34
C ALA A 150 -1.27 15.02 4.47
N GLN A 151 -2.04 16.07 4.17
CA GLN A 151 -3.51 16.02 4.17
C GLN A 151 -4.04 14.99 3.17
N VAL A 152 -3.47 14.94 1.95
CA VAL A 152 -3.80 13.90 0.96
C VAL A 152 -3.51 12.50 1.51
N LEU A 153 -2.32 12.29 2.08
CA LEU A 153 -1.94 10.97 2.62
C LEU A 153 -2.81 10.54 3.80
N GLN A 154 -3.19 11.47 4.69
CA GLN A 154 -4.07 11.21 5.83
C GLN A 154 -5.48 10.80 5.40
N MET A 155 -6.01 11.39 4.32
CA MET A 155 -7.30 11.01 3.77
C MET A 155 -7.36 9.50 3.39
N HIS A 156 -6.23 8.91 3.00
CA HIS A 156 -6.16 7.49 2.67
C HIS A 156 -6.16 6.56 3.89
N LEU A 157 -5.89 7.07 5.09
CA LEU A 157 -5.90 6.30 6.35
C LEU A 157 -7.27 6.27 7.03
N GLN A 158 -8.21 7.12 6.60
CA GLN A 158 -9.53 7.29 7.24
C GLN A 158 -10.64 6.48 6.54
N LYS A 159 -10.29 5.50 5.72
CA LYS A 159 -11.21 4.55 5.08
C LYS A 159 -10.94 3.16 5.61
#